data_AF-A0AB74Q222-F1
#
_entry.id   AF-A0AB74Q222-F1
#
_cell.length_a   1.000
_cell.length_b   1.000
_cell.length_c   1.000
_cell.angle_alpha   90.00
_cell.angle_beta   90.00
_cell.angle_gamma   90.00
#
_symmetry.space_group_name_H-M   'P 1'
#
loop_
_entity.id
_entity.type
_entity.pdbx_description
1 polymer ?
#
loop_
_entity_poly.entity_id
_entity_poly.type
_entity_poly.pdbx_seq_one_letter_code
_entity_poly.pdbx_strand_id
1 'polypeptide(L)'
;MSNAKNADNKQFFSKILNSIGAGVVIALVPNALLGEVLKIFKSGNEILELTYQLVILIQSFMAFIIGVLAAHQFKFNGAGAAIVGTSAMIGSGAVVYSNNSFMLKGIGDIINTSLVVIIACLIYMVLQNKLGSFELIILPVLVPIVSGGIGLITLPYIRKITQAIGNVIHSFTDLNPLLMSILISVAFSLLMVTPISLVAIATAISLNGLGSGAANLGIVAACVTFLFGSLRVNSIGVNAVLLIGAAKMMIPVYLKNLIISIPLTINGIITGIIAYVLQVKGTPLSAGFGYTGLVGPINAFNRMSGDPTMNIILLALGYFVVPFVSAFIVHELCKKFIPIYSNDIYKFEVPKQ
;
A
#
# COMPACT_ATOMS: atom_id res chain seq x y z
N MET A 1 10.15 20.15 -29.98
CA MET A 1 9.56 18.78 -29.94
C MET A 1 9.87 17.98 -28.67
N SER A 2 11.06 18.07 -28.07
CA SER A 2 11.42 17.31 -26.83
C SER A 2 10.58 17.68 -25.58
N ASN A 3 10.30 18.97 -25.35
CA ASN A 3 9.57 19.43 -24.15
C ASN A 3 8.08 19.06 -24.13
N ALA A 4 7.40 19.02 -25.28
CA ALA A 4 5.98 18.66 -25.36
C ALA A 4 5.75 17.17 -25.09
N LYS A 5 6.60 16.30 -25.65
CA LYS A 5 6.55 14.84 -25.44
C LYS A 5 6.86 14.45 -23.99
N ASN A 6 7.77 15.18 -23.35
CA ASN A 6 8.07 15.02 -21.92
C ASN A 6 6.93 15.48 -21.01
N ALA A 7 6.20 16.55 -21.38
CA ALA A 7 5.03 16.99 -20.63
C ALA A 7 3.88 15.96 -20.70
N ASP A 8 3.65 15.39 -21.89
CA ASP A 8 2.60 14.40 -22.13
C ASP A 8 2.88 13.07 -21.39
N ASN A 9 4.13 12.59 -21.42
CA ASN A 9 4.56 11.42 -20.66
C ASN A 9 4.40 11.63 -19.14
N LYS A 10 4.82 12.79 -18.62
CA LYS A 10 4.65 13.10 -17.18
C LYS A 10 3.18 13.12 -16.77
N GLN A 11 2.31 13.67 -17.62
CA GLN A 11 0.88 13.69 -17.36
C GLN A 11 0.28 12.28 -17.39
N PHE A 12 0.69 11.44 -18.34
CA PHE A 12 0.28 10.03 -18.43
C PHE A 12 0.64 9.26 -17.15
N PHE A 13 1.90 9.31 -16.72
CA PHE A 13 2.33 8.62 -15.50
C PHE A 13 1.65 9.17 -14.26
N SER A 14 1.46 10.50 -14.16
CA SER A 14 0.75 11.12 -13.06
C SER A 14 -0.70 10.62 -12.95
N LYS A 15 -1.40 10.48 -14.07
CA LYS A 15 -2.78 9.95 -14.10
C LYS A 15 -2.86 8.53 -13.56
N ILE A 16 -1.98 7.64 -14.02
CA ILE A 16 -1.93 6.24 -13.57
C ILE A 16 -1.57 6.16 -12.09
N LEU A 17 -0.64 7.00 -11.64
CA LEU A 17 -0.22 6.97 -10.26
C LEU A 17 -1.33 7.48 -9.31
N ASN A 18 -2.06 8.50 -9.73
CA ASN A 18 -3.22 9.00 -9.01
C ASN A 18 -4.35 7.94 -8.98
N SER A 19 -4.57 7.19 -10.07
CA SER A 19 -5.56 6.08 -10.09
C SER A 19 -5.15 4.90 -9.21
N ILE A 20 -3.86 4.60 -9.11
CA ILE A 20 -3.35 3.60 -8.15
C ILE A 20 -3.65 4.05 -6.72
N GLY A 21 -3.30 5.30 -6.35
CA GLY A 21 -3.57 5.83 -5.02
C GLY A 21 -5.07 5.76 -4.67
N ALA A 22 -5.94 6.25 -5.55
CA ALA A 22 -7.39 6.21 -5.34
C ALA A 22 -7.96 4.77 -5.32
N GLY A 23 -7.49 3.89 -6.20
CA GLY A 23 -7.97 2.50 -6.26
C GLY A 23 -7.57 1.68 -5.04
N VAL A 24 -6.36 1.92 -4.51
CA VAL A 24 -5.90 1.32 -3.26
C VAL A 24 -6.76 1.78 -2.08
N VAL A 25 -7.14 3.06 -2.01
CA VAL A 25 -8.07 3.56 -0.98
C VAL A 25 -9.40 2.83 -1.05
N ILE A 26 -10.04 2.82 -2.22
CA ILE A 26 -11.36 2.24 -2.40
C ILE A 26 -11.37 0.74 -2.04
N ALA A 27 -10.32 0.01 -2.41
CA ALA A 27 -10.23 -1.42 -2.13
C ALA A 27 -9.84 -1.76 -0.68
N LEU A 28 -8.96 -0.96 -0.04
CA LEU A 28 -8.41 -1.31 1.28
C LEU A 28 -9.19 -0.72 2.46
N VAL A 29 -9.76 0.48 2.31
CA VAL A 29 -10.41 1.19 3.44
C VAL A 29 -11.53 0.39 4.09
N PRO A 30 -12.43 -0.30 3.35
CA PRO A 30 -13.45 -1.13 3.98
C PRO A 30 -12.87 -2.17 4.94
N ASN A 31 -11.77 -2.83 4.56
CA ASN A 31 -11.11 -3.82 5.40
C ASN A 31 -10.32 -3.21 6.54
N ALA A 32 -9.70 -2.05 6.33
CA ALA A 32 -9.02 -1.33 7.39
C ALA A 32 -9.98 -0.84 8.49
N LEU A 33 -11.21 -0.44 8.12
CA LEU A 33 -12.22 0.07 9.06
C LEU A 33 -12.99 -1.06 9.75
N LEU A 34 -13.46 -2.06 8.99
CA LEU A 34 -14.37 -3.07 9.51
C LEU A 34 -13.67 -4.40 9.79
N GLY A 35 -12.68 -4.77 8.98
CA GLY A 35 -12.11 -6.12 8.97
C GLY A 35 -11.59 -6.60 10.32
N GLU A 36 -10.82 -5.77 11.01
CA GLU A 36 -10.24 -6.14 12.30
C GLU A 36 -11.26 -6.13 13.44
N VAL A 37 -12.21 -5.19 13.43
CA VAL A 37 -13.33 -5.19 14.38
C VAL A 37 -14.16 -6.46 14.19
N LEU A 38 -14.50 -6.78 12.94
CA LEU A 38 -15.29 -7.97 12.61
C LEU A 38 -14.55 -9.27 12.99
N LYS A 39 -13.22 -9.35 12.88
CA LYS A 39 -12.47 -10.54 13.34
C LYS A 39 -12.67 -10.83 14.83
N ILE A 40 -12.85 -9.80 15.66
CA ILE A 40 -13.05 -9.94 17.11
C ILE A 40 -14.48 -10.38 17.41
N PHE A 41 -15.47 -9.85 16.68
CA PHE A 41 -16.89 -10.06 16.97
C PHE A 41 -17.59 -11.14 16.12
N LYS A 42 -16.93 -11.70 15.09
CA LYS A 42 -17.56 -12.64 14.15
C LYS A 42 -17.95 -13.99 14.77
N SER A 43 -17.34 -14.40 15.88
CA SER A 43 -17.59 -15.72 16.47
C SER A 43 -19.03 -15.84 16.95
N GLY A 44 -19.82 -16.68 16.27
CA GLY A 44 -21.22 -16.97 16.63
C GLY A 44 -22.27 -16.10 15.97
N ASN A 45 -21.91 -15.24 14.99
CA ASN A 45 -22.88 -14.45 14.24
C ASN A 45 -22.63 -14.52 12.73
N GLU A 46 -23.53 -15.21 12.00
CA GLU A 46 -23.44 -15.43 10.55
C GLU A 46 -23.40 -14.12 9.75
N ILE A 47 -24.09 -13.07 10.20
CA ILE A 47 -24.12 -11.76 9.50
C ILE A 47 -22.75 -11.09 9.58
N LEU A 48 -22.09 -11.14 10.74
CA LEU A 48 -20.75 -10.56 10.92
C LEU A 48 -19.70 -11.33 10.13
N GLU A 49 -19.83 -12.65 10.05
CA GLU A 49 -18.96 -13.48 9.22
C GLU A 49 -19.13 -13.18 7.72
N LEU A 50 -20.38 -13.08 7.24
CA LEU A 50 -20.67 -12.65 5.87
C LEU A 50 -20.08 -11.27 5.59
N THR A 51 -20.27 -10.31 6.50
CA THR A 51 -19.73 -8.95 6.35
C THR A 51 -18.21 -8.97 6.24
N TYR A 52 -17.53 -9.78 7.06
CA TYR A 52 -16.08 -9.94 7.01
C TYR A 52 -15.61 -10.52 5.67
N GLN A 53 -16.31 -11.53 5.15
CA GLN A 53 -16.01 -12.13 3.85
C GLN A 53 -16.20 -11.13 2.70
N LEU A 54 -17.28 -10.34 2.72
CA LEU A 54 -17.55 -9.29 1.73
C LEU A 54 -16.46 -8.23 1.70
N VAL A 55 -15.99 -7.82 2.88
CA VAL A 55 -14.94 -6.82 3.00
C VAL A 55 -13.58 -7.32 2.47
N ILE A 56 -13.25 -8.60 2.69
CA ILE A 56 -12.09 -9.25 2.05
C ILE A 56 -12.28 -9.35 0.53
N LEU A 57 -13.49 -9.69 0.08
CA LEU A 57 -13.80 -9.81 -1.33
C LEU A 57 -13.58 -8.47 -2.05
N ILE A 58 -14.07 -7.35 -1.49
CA ILE A 58 -13.83 -5.99 -2.03
C ILE A 58 -12.32 -5.74 -2.19
N GLN A 59 -11.53 -6.14 -1.20
CA GLN A 59 -10.07 -6.00 -1.24
C GLN A 59 -9.44 -6.77 -2.41
N SER A 60 -9.96 -7.97 -2.73
CA SER A 60 -9.44 -8.80 -3.84
C SER A 60 -9.67 -8.18 -5.22
N PHE A 61 -10.64 -7.27 -5.35
CA PHE A 61 -10.91 -6.53 -6.59
C PHE A 61 -10.03 -5.29 -6.77
N MET A 62 -9.02 -5.07 -5.92
CA MET A 62 -8.13 -3.92 -6.00
C MET A 62 -7.56 -3.69 -7.41
N ALA A 63 -7.04 -4.73 -8.06
CA ALA A 63 -6.46 -4.61 -9.39
C ALA A 63 -7.49 -4.13 -10.42
N PHE A 64 -8.70 -4.70 -10.38
CA PHE A 64 -9.80 -4.29 -11.23
C PHE A 64 -10.18 -2.82 -11.01
N ILE A 65 -10.33 -2.40 -9.74
CA ILE A 65 -10.68 -1.03 -9.36
C ILE A 65 -9.62 -0.04 -9.87
N ILE A 66 -8.34 -0.35 -9.70
CA ILE A 66 -7.23 0.49 -10.20
C ILE A 66 -7.34 0.65 -11.72
N GLY A 67 -7.60 -0.44 -12.46
CA GLY A 67 -7.74 -0.40 -13.92
C GLY A 67 -8.93 0.46 -14.38
N VAL A 68 -10.10 0.31 -13.75
CA VAL A 68 -11.29 1.13 -14.03
C VAL A 68 -11.01 2.62 -13.78
N LEU A 69 -10.38 2.96 -12.65
CA LEU A 69 -10.05 4.35 -12.33
C LEU A 69 -8.98 4.94 -13.26
N ALA A 70 -8.02 4.12 -13.71
CA ALA A 70 -7.04 4.55 -14.70
C ALA A 70 -7.74 4.91 -16.01
N ALA A 71 -8.60 4.04 -16.52
CA ALA A 71 -9.40 4.29 -17.71
C ALA A 71 -10.29 5.55 -17.58
N HIS A 72 -10.89 5.76 -16.40
CA HIS A 72 -11.64 6.97 -16.10
C HIS A 72 -10.77 8.24 -16.20
N GLN A 73 -9.52 8.20 -15.72
CA GLN A 73 -8.59 9.34 -15.84
C GLN A 73 -8.15 9.66 -17.27
N PHE A 74 -8.26 8.68 -18.17
CA PHE A 74 -8.08 8.87 -19.61
C PHE A 74 -9.40 9.13 -20.36
N LYS A 75 -10.53 9.26 -19.65
CA LYS A 75 -11.86 9.50 -20.19
C LYS A 75 -12.32 8.42 -21.17
N PHE A 76 -11.96 7.17 -20.93
CA PHE A 76 -12.50 6.06 -21.72
C PHE A 76 -13.99 5.88 -21.43
N ASN A 77 -14.73 5.31 -22.39
CA ASN A 77 -16.12 4.96 -22.19
C ASN A 77 -16.27 3.79 -21.18
N GLY A 78 -17.51 3.48 -20.77
CA GLY A 78 -17.77 2.43 -19.78
C GLY A 78 -17.21 1.05 -20.19
N ALA A 79 -17.26 0.72 -21.49
CA ALA A 79 -16.67 -0.51 -22.01
C ALA A 79 -15.14 -0.50 -21.86
N GLY A 80 -14.46 0.58 -22.24
CA GLY A 80 -13.01 0.74 -22.05
C GLY A 80 -12.58 0.62 -20.59
N ALA A 81 -13.37 1.18 -19.67
CA ALA A 81 -13.13 1.03 -18.24
C ALA A 81 -13.21 -0.43 -17.77
N ALA A 82 -14.25 -1.16 -18.18
CA ALA A 82 -14.39 -2.58 -17.87
C ALA A 82 -13.27 -3.43 -18.48
N ILE A 83 -12.83 -3.11 -19.70
CA ILE A 83 -11.76 -3.81 -20.41
C ILE A 83 -10.42 -3.63 -19.68
N VAL A 84 -10.04 -2.40 -19.32
CA VAL A 84 -8.81 -2.11 -18.59
C VAL A 84 -8.85 -2.71 -17.18
N GLY A 85 -9.99 -2.63 -16.49
CA GLY A 85 -10.19 -3.30 -15.20
C GLY A 85 -9.99 -4.82 -15.28
N THR A 86 -10.62 -5.46 -16.28
CA THR A 86 -10.48 -6.91 -16.50
C THR A 86 -9.04 -7.30 -16.80
N SER A 87 -8.37 -6.51 -17.65
CA SER A 87 -6.95 -6.67 -17.96
C SER A 87 -6.10 -6.69 -16.69
N ALA A 88 -6.28 -5.67 -15.85
CA ALA A 88 -5.56 -5.52 -14.58
C ALA A 88 -5.82 -6.71 -13.65
N MET A 89 -7.07 -7.18 -13.55
CA MET A 89 -7.43 -8.33 -12.73
C MET A 89 -6.70 -9.61 -13.17
N ILE A 90 -6.73 -9.91 -14.47
CA ILE A 90 -6.07 -11.09 -15.05
C ILE A 90 -4.55 -11.04 -14.80
N GLY A 91 -3.93 -9.90 -15.12
CA GLY A 91 -2.48 -9.77 -15.05
C GLY A 91 -1.92 -9.57 -13.65
N SER A 92 -2.70 -9.09 -12.68
CA SER A 92 -2.21 -8.74 -11.33
C SER A 92 -1.68 -9.91 -10.50
N GLY A 93 -2.08 -11.14 -10.81
CA GLY A 93 -1.85 -12.31 -9.98
C GLY A 93 -2.83 -12.46 -8.80
N ALA A 94 -3.90 -11.65 -8.75
CA ALA A 94 -5.01 -11.84 -7.81
C ALA A 94 -5.86 -13.08 -8.15
N VAL A 95 -5.97 -13.41 -9.44
CA VAL A 95 -6.61 -14.64 -9.92
C VAL A 95 -5.53 -15.67 -10.19
N VAL A 96 -5.67 -16.86 -9.60
CA VAL A 96 -4.75 -17.99 -9.82
C VAL A 96 -5.55 -19.17 -10.33
N TYR A 97 -5.06 -19.79 -11.39
CA TYR A 97 -5.60 -21.05 -11.88
C TYR A 97 -4.97 -22.21 -11.11
N SER A 98 -5.76 -22.92 -10.32
CA SER A 98 -5.33 -24.08 -9.55
C SER A 98 -6.44 -25.13 -9.53
N ASN A 99 -6.07 -26.41 -9.63
CA ASN A 99 -7.02 -27.54 -9.56
C ASN A 99 -8.21 -27.40 -10.53
N ASN A 100 -7.94 -26.98 -11.77
CA ASN A 100 -8.95 -26.78 -12.81
C ASN A 100 -10.03 -25.73 -12.47
N SER A 101 -9.73 -24.84 -11.52
CA SER A 101 -10.62 -23.77 -11.07
C SER A 101 -9.88 -22.43 -10.99
N PHE A 102 -10.60 -21.34 -11.22
CA PHE A 102 -10.08 -20.00 -10.95
C PHE A 102 -10.35 -19.65 -9.50
N MET A 103 -9.29 -19.37 -8.75
CA MET A 103 -9.37 -18.98 -7.34
C MET A 103 -8.87 -17.54 -7.18
N LEU A 104 -9.61 -16.75 -6.41
CA LEU A 104 -9.16 -15.44 -5.95
C LEU A 104 -8.20 -15.62 -4.79
N LYS A 105 -6.93 -15.27 -5.00
CA LYS A 105 -5.85 -15.39 -4.02
C LYS A 105 -5.25 -14.02 -3.72
N GLY A 106 -5.93 -13.28 -2.84
CA GLY A 106 -5.48 -11.99 -2.33
C GLY A 106 -5.75 -10.82 -3.27
N ILE A 107 -4.94 -9.76 -3.12
CA ILE A 107 -5.19 -8.44 -3.74
C ILE A 107 -4.42 -8.21 -5.06
N GLY A 108 -3.59 -9.18 -5.46
CA GLY A 108 -2.64 -9.01 -6.57
C GLY A 108 -1.37 -8.24 -6.19
N ASP A 109 -0.42 -8.15 -7.13
CA ASP A 109 0.79 -7.35 -6.98
C ASP A 109 0.58 -5.95 -7.59
N ILE A 110 0.75 -4.88 -6.81
CA ILE A 110 0.45 -3.51 -7.26
C ILE A 110 1.45 -3.05 -8.34
N ILE A 111 2.72 -3.47 -8.28
CA ILE A 111 3.70 -3.17 -9.33
C ILE A 111 3.25 -3.83 -10.62
N ASN A 112 2.90 -5.12 -10.57
CA ASN A 112 2.46 -5.81 -11.78
C ASN A 112 1.15 -5.26 -12.33
N THR A 113 0.21 -4.95 -11.43
CA THR A 113 -1.05 -4.28 -11.78
C THR A 113 -0.77 -2.96 -12.50
N SER A 114 0.16 -2.15 -12.00
CA SER A 114 0.52 -0.87 -12.64
C SER A 114 1.07 -1.05 -14.05
N LEU A 115 1.92 -2.06 -14.27
CA LEU A 115 2.47 -2.39 -15.58
C LEU A 115 1.35 -2.81 -16.55
N VAL A 116 0.47 -3.70 -16.11
CA VAL A 116 -0.67 -4.18 -16.92
C VAL A 116 -1.61 -3.03 -17.27
N VAL A 117 -1.92 -2.16 -16.32
CA VAL A 117 -2.77 -0.97 -16.55
C VAL A 117 -2.14 -0.02 -17.56
N ILE A 118 -0.82 0.24 -17.46
CA ILE A 118 -0.08 1.05 -18.45
C ILE A 118 -0.27 0.46 -19.85
N ILE A 119 0.01 -0.83 -20.01
CA ILE A 119 -0.07 -1.52 -21.30
C ILE A 119 -1.50 -1.53 -21.83
N ALA A 120 -2.48 -1.86 -20.99
CA ALA A 120 -3.89 -1.90 -21.37
C ALA A 120 -4.40 -0.53 -21.83
N CYS A 121 -4.06 0.54 -21.10
CA CYS A 121 -4.42 1.91 -21.48
C CYS A 121 -3.78 2.30 -22.81
N LEU A 122 -2.50 1.98 -23.03
CA LEU A 122 -1.81 2.29 -24.29
C LEU A 122 -2.44 1.56 -25.49
N ILE A 123 -2.71 0.26 -25.36
CA ILE A 123 -3.36 -0.52 -26.43
C ILE A 123 -4.75 0.06 -26.72
N TYR A 124 -5.55 0.32 -25.67
CA TYR A 124 -6.89 0.87 -25.82
C TYR A 124 -6.85 2.25 -26.51
N MET A 125 -5.96 3.15 -26.08
CA MET A 125 -5.82 4.49 -26.69
C MET A 125 -5.43 4.45 -28.17
N VAL A 126 -4.63 3.46 -28.57
CA VAL A 126 -4.17 3.31 -29.96
C VAL A 126 -5.28 2.76 -30.87
N LEU A 127 -6.16 1.90 -30.34
CA LEU A 127 -7.14 1.17 -31.12
C LEU A 127 -8.56 1.77 -31.08
N GLN A 128 -8.90 2.51 -30.02
CA GLN A 128 -10.21 3.17 -29.90
C GLN A 128 -10.48 4.06 -31.12
N ASN A 129 -11.73 4.05 -31.61
CA ASN A 129 -12.20 4.79 -32.78
C ASN A 129 -11.53 4.43 -34.12
N LYS A 130 -10.70 3.37 -34.20
CA LYS A 130 -10.08 2.92 -35.46
C LYS A 130 -10.76 1.70 -36.09
N LEU A 131 -11.58 0.99 -35.33
CA LEU A 131 -12.16 -0.30 -35.73
C LEU A 131 -13.67 -0.24 -36.03
N GLY A 132 -14.28 0.95 -35.93
CA GLY A 132 -15.71 1.14 -36.19
C GLY A 132 -16.58 0.23 -35.31
N SER A 133 -17.57 -0.44 -35.91
CA SER A 133 -18.47 -1.37 -35.19
C SER A 133 -17.76 -2.61 -34.64
N PHE A 134 -16.61 -3.00 -35.20
CA PHE A 134 -15.84 -4.15 -34.70
C PHE A 134 -15.14 -3.87 -33.37
N GLU A 135 -15.08 -2.61 -32.93
CA GLU A 135 -14.48 -2.22 -31.65
C GLU A 135 -15.11 -2.97 -30.46
N LEU A 136 -16.43 -3.20 -30.52
CA LEU A 136 -17.21 -3.92 -29.51
C LEU A 136 -16.82 -5.41 -29.39
N ILE A 137 -16.22 -5.99 -30.43
CA ILE A 137 -15.83 -7.41 -30.46
C ILE A 137 -14.32 -7.53 -30.24
N ILE A 138 -13.52 -6.69 -30.89
CA ILE A 138 -12.07 -6.82 -30.92
C ILE A 138 -11.43 -6.32 -29.62
N LEU A 139 -11.83 -5.16 -29.09
CA LEU A 139 -11.17 -4.59 -27.92
C LEU A 139 -11.32 -5.45 -26.64
N PRO A 140 -12.51 -6.00 -26.32
CA PRO A 140 -12.67 -6.86 -25.14
C PRO A 140 -11.86 -8.15 -25.19
N VAL A 141 -11.46 -8.58 -26.39
CA VAL A 141 -10.62 -9.78 -26.58
C VAL A 141 -9.15 -9.38 -26.57
N LEU A 142 -8.76 -8.45 -27.44
CA LEU A 142 -7.36 -8.12 -27.69
C LEU A 142 -6.71 -7.46 -26.47
N VAL A 143 -7.35 -6.46 -25.86
CA VAL A 143 -6.73 -5.69 -24.77
C VAL A 143 -6.48 -6.57 -23.54
N PRO A 144 -7.46 -7.31 -22.98
CA PRO A 144 -7.22 -8.13 -21.78
C PRO A 144 -6.32 -9.33 -22.02
N ILE A 145 -6.41 -9.98 -23.20
CA ILE A 145 -5.55 -11.14 -23.50
C ILE A 145 -4.09 -10.69 -23.63
N VAL A 146 -3.83 -9.62 -24.38
CA VAL A 146 -2.44 -9.16 -24.60
C VAL A 146 -1.86 -8.57 -23.32
N SER A 147 -2.54 -7.60 -22.69
CA SER A 147 -2.01 -6.93 -21.50
C SER A 147 -2.01 -7.84 -20.26
N GLY A 148 -3.07 -8.63 -20.07
CA GLY A 148 -3.15 -9.61 -18.99
C GLY A 148 -2.14 -10.74 -19.18
N GLY A 149 -1.94 -11.22 -20.41
CA GLY A 149 -0.93 -12.22 -20.75
C GLY A 149 0.49 -11.72 -20.46
N ILE A 150 0.83 -10.49 -20.85
CA ILE A 150 2.10 -9.86 -20.48
C ILE A 150 2.23 -9.74 -18.95
N GLY A 151 1.15 -9.39 -18.25
CA GLY A 151 1.09 -9.38 -16.79
C GLY A 151 1.46 -10.72 -16.17
N LEU A 152 0.91 -11.82 -16.67
CA LEU A 152 1.22 -13.16 -16.16
C LEU A 152 2.68 -13.56 -16.41
N ILE A 153 3.24 -13.17 -17.56
CA ILE A 153 4.67 -13.41 -17.88
C ILE A 153 5.58 -12.60 -16.97
N THR A 154 5.21 -11.35 -16.66
CA THR A 154 6.03 -10.40 -15.87
C THR A 154 5.92 -10.64 -14.36
N LEU A 155 4.81 -11.19 -13.88
CA LEU A 155 4.54 -11.51 -12.47
C LEU A 155 5.68 -12.27 -11.76
N PRO A 156 6.24 -13.38 -12.28
CA PRO A 156 7.34 -14.09 -11.60
C PRO A 156 8.60 -13.23 -11.47
N TYR A 157 8.89 -12.35 -12.42
CA TYR A 157 10.05 -11.45 -12.35
C TYR A 157 9.86 -10.37 -11.28
N ILE A 158 8.66 -9.81 -11.17
CA ILE A 158 8.33 -8.84 -10.10
C ILE A 158 8.41 -9.52 -8.74
N ARG A 159 7.94 -10.77 -8.62
CA ARG A 159 8.09 -11.55 -7.38
C ARG A 159 9.56 -11.77 -7.00
N LYS A 160 10.46 -12.00 -7.97
CA LYS A 160 11.91 -12.07 -7.70
C LYS A 160 12.48 -10.75 -7.17
N ILE A 161 12.02 -9.61 -7.67
CA ILE A 161 12.41 -8.29 -7.14
C ILE A 161 11.96 -8.15 -5.69
N THR A 162 10.69 -8.47 -5.39
CA THR A 162 10.16 -8.44 -4.03
C THR A 162 10.92 -9.39 -3.09
N GLN A 163 11.30 -10.57 -3.57
CA GLN A 163 12.14 -11.51 -2.84
C GLN A 163 13.55 -10.95 -2.59
N ALA A 164 14.17 -10.30 -3.57
CA ALA A 164 15.48 -9.69 -3.41
C ALA A 164 15.47 -8.60 -2.32
N ILE A 165 14.43 -7.74 -2.31
CA ILE A 165 14.22 -6.75 -1.25
C ILE A 165 14.02 -7.45 0.10
N GLY A 166 13.24 -8.53 0.13
CA GLY A 166 13.08 -9.36 1.32
C GLY A 166 14.41 -9.90 1.85
N ASN A 167 15.28 -10.43 0.97
CA ASN A 167 16.57 -10.96 1.37
C ASN A 167 17.49 -9.88 1.97
N VAL A 168 17.44 -8.65 1.45
CA VAL A 168 18.14 -7.52 2.06
C VAL A 168 17.62 -7.25 3.47
N ILE A 169 16.30 -7.22 3.66
CA ILE A 169 15.69 -7.05 4.99
C ILE A 169 16.05 -8.21 5.92
N HIS A 170 16.05 -9.44 5.42
CA HIS A 170 16.45 -10.62 6.18
C HIS A 170 17.90 -10.52 6.64
N SER A 171 18.82 -9.98 5.83
CA SER A 171 20.21 -9.77 6.27
C SER A 171 20.33 -8.84 7.48
N PHE A 172 19.35 -7.96 7.73
CA PHE A 172 19.34 -7.12 8.93
C PHE A 172 19.05 -7.91 10.21
N THR A 173 18.42 -9.09 10.13
CA THR A 173 18.13 -9.93 11.30
C THR A 173 19.37 -10.59 11.89
N ASP A 174 20.47 -10.63 11.13
CA ASP A 174 21.76 -11.17 11.58
C ASP A 174 22.57 -10.16 12.41
N LEU A 175 22.12 -8.89 12.44
CA LEU A 175 22.75 -7.82 13.20
C LEU A 175 22.32 -7.86 14.67
N ASN A 176 22.98 -7.05 15.51
CA ASN A 176 22.55 -6.90 16.90
C ASN A 176 21.09 -6.38 16.98
N PRO A 177 20.34 -6.69 18.05
CA PRO A 177 18.91 -6.42 18.08
C PRO A 177 18.52 -4.94 17.90
N LEU A 178 19.32 -4.00 18.42
CA LEU A 178 19.07 -2.58 18.27
C LEU A 178 19.21 -2.13 16.80
N LEU A 179 20.33 -2.49 16.15
CA LEU A 179 20.59 -2.11 14.76
C LEU A 179 19.60 -2.79 13.82
N MET A 180 19.30 -4.07 14.06
CA MET A 180 18.23 -4.80 13.36
C MET A 180 16.92 -4.03 13.43
N SER A 181 16.45 -3.66 14.63
CA SER A 181 15.18 -2.95 14.80
C SER A 181 15.16 -1.60 14.09
N ILE A 182 16.25 -0.84 14.13
CA ILE A 182 16.36 0.44 13.41
C ILE A 182 16.25 0.22 11.90
N LEU A 183 17.07 -0.67 11.33
CA LEU A 183 17.13 -0.84 9.88
C LEU A 183 15.84 -1.42 9.31
N ILE A 184 15.22 -2.39 10.00
CA ILE A 184 13.94 -2.96 9.59
C ILE A 184 12.82 -1.91 9.69
N SER A 185 12.78 -1.11 10.76
CA SER A 185 11.77 -0.05 10.92
C SER A 185 11.89 1.01 9.83
N VAL A 186 13.12 1.46 9.53
CA VAL A 186 13.40 2.40 8.43
C VAL A 186 13.00 1.80 7.09
N ALA A 187 13.37 0.56 6.79
CA ALA A 187 13.04 -0.11 5.54
C ALA A 187 11.51 -0.20 5.34
N PHE A 188 10.78 -0.65 6.36
CA PHE A 188 9.31 -0.74 6.28
C PHE A 188 8.64 0.63 6.19
N SER A 189 9.20 1.66 6.84
CA SER A 189 8.69 3.04 6.72
C SER A 189 8.82 3.57 5.29
N LEU A 190 9.99 3.40 4.68
CA LEU A 190 10.26 3.83 3.30
C LEU A 190 9.44 3.05 2.27
N LEU A 191 9.21 1.76 2.52
CA LEU A 191 8.49 0.88 1.61
C LEU A 191 6.96 0.96 1.77
N MET A 192 6.43 1.45 2.90
CA MET A 192 4.98 1.46 3.17
C MET A 192 4.20 2.16 2.05
N VAL A 193 4.73 3.29 1.59
CA VAL A 193 4.10 4.16 0.58
C VAL A 193 4.66 3.89 -0.82
N THR A 194 5.12 2.66 -1.06
CA THR A 194 5.49 2.14 -2.38
C THR A 194 4.46 1.09 -2.83
N PRO A 195 4.42 0.75 -4.14
CA PRO A 195 3.58 -0.33 -4.66
C PRO A 195 4.04 -1.74 -4.23
N ILE A 196 4.93 -1.87 -3.24
CA ILE A 196 5.42 -3.15 -2.74
C ILE A 196 4.50 -3.68 -1.62
N SER A 197 4.27 -5.00 -1.61
CA SER A 197 3.50 -5.68 -0.58
C SER A 197 4.38 -6.06 0.61
N LEU A 198 4.25 -5.32 1.71
CA LEU A 198 5.07 -5.51 2.92
C LEU A 198 4.73 -6.76 3.71
N VAL A 199 3.44 -7.15 3.75
CA VAL A 199 3.03 -8.44 4.32
C VAL A 199 3.65 -9.58 3.51
N ALA A 200 3.66 -9.49 2.17
CA ALA A 200 4.28 -10.51 1.33
C ALA A 200 5.78 -10.64 1.62
N ILE A 201 6.51 -9.52 1.73
CA ILE A 201 7.92 -9.53 2.13
C ILE A 201 8.11 -10.22 3.49
N ALA A 202 7.39 -9.76 4.51
CA ALA A 202 7.52 -10.30 5.86
C ALA A 202 7.22 -11.81 5.93
N THR A 203 6.18 -12.26 5.21
CA THR A 203 5.85 -13.69 5.12
C THR A 203 6.89 -14.50 4.36
N ALA A 204 7.44 -13.96 3.27
CA ALA A 204 8.45 -14.66 2.46
C ALA A 204 9.74 -14.91 3.24
N ILE A 205 10.15 -13.96 4.08
CA ILE A 205 11.36 -14.09 4.92
C ILE A 205 11.07 -14.59 6.34
N SER A 206 9.83 -14.99 6.62
CA SER A 206 9.38 -15.43 7.94
C SER A 206 9.74 -14.44 9.07
N LEU A 207 9.62 -13.14 8.81
CA LEU A 207 9.99 -12.08 9.74
C LEU A 207 9.13 -12.16 11.01
N ASN A 208 9.73 -12.57 12.13
CA ASN A 208 9.03 -12.88 13.38
C ASN A 208 9.68 -12.17 14.58
N GLY A 209 8.99 -12.18 15.72
CA GLY A 209 9.50 -11.62 16.97
C GLY A 209 9.77 -10.13 16.86
N LEU A 210 10.92 -9.68 17.38
CA LEU A 210 11.29 -8.27 17.44
C LEU A 210 11.41 -7.61 16.06
N GLY A 211 11.90 -8.33 15.04
CA GLY A 211 11.97 -7.81 13.68
C GLY A 211 10.59 -7.47 13.10
N SER A 212 9.58 -8.30 13.38
CA SER A 212 8.19 -8.03 13.00
C SER A 212 7.60 -6.84 13.76
N GLY A 213 7.90 -6.68 15.05
CA GLY A 213 7.49 -5.51 15.82
C GLY A 213 8.12 -4.21 15.32
N ALA A 214 9.40 -4.26 14.96
CA ALA A 214 10.12 -3.13 14.36
C ALA A 214 9.53 -2.74 12.99
N ALA A 215 9.21 -3.73 12.15
CA ALA A 215 8.51 -3.52 10.89
C ALA A 215 7.17 -2.81 11.11
N ASN A 216 6.36 -3.29 12.07
CA ASN A 216 5.10 -2.67 12.42
C ASN A 216 5.25 -1.21 12.83
N LEU A 217 6.20 -0.90 13.73
CA LEU A 217 6.43 0.48 14.15
C LEU A 217 7.02 1.35 13.02
N GLY A 218 7.70 0.76 12.03
CA GLY A 218 8.10 1.43 10.79
C GLY A 218 6.88 1.84 9.94
N ILE A 219 5.87 0.98 9.83
CA ILE A 219 4.60 1.33 9.19
C ILE A 219 3.92 2.48 9.91
N VAL A 220 3.89 2.43 11.25
CA VAL A 220 3.34 3.52 12.07
C VAL A 220 4.04 4.83 11.74
N ALA A 221 5.38 4.86 11.77
CA ALA A 221 6.19 6.02 11.41
C ALA A 221 5.80 6.59 10.03
N ALA A 222 5.58 5.74 9.04
CA ALA A 222 5.13 6.18 7.72
C ALA A 222 3.75 6.82 7.76
N CYS A 223 2.76 6.15 8.39
CA CYS A 223 1.39 6.65 8.46
C CYS A 223 1.32 8.03 9.15
N VAL A 224 2.00 8.19 10.30
CA VAL A 224 2.01 9.46 11.03
C VAL A 224 2.79 10.56 10.30
N THR A 225 3.87 10.20 9.59
CA THR A 225 4.63 11.17 8.77
C THR A 225 3.75 11.76 7.68
N PHE A 226 2.99 10.91 6.98
CA PHE A 226 2.05 11.39 5.97
C PHE A 226 0.86 12.11 6.58
N LEU A 227 0.36 11.67 7.74
CA LEU A 227 -0.72 12.36 8.45
C LEU A 227 -0.36 13.81 8.73
N PHE A 228 0.76 14.08 9.40
CA PHE A 228 1.15 15.45 9.76
C PHE A 228 1.44 16.33 8.53
N GLY A 229 2.08 15.77 7.50
CA GLY A 229 2.27 16.49 6.23
C GLY A 229 0.95 16.82 5.53
N SER A 230 -0.07 15.96 5.70
CA SER A 230 -1.38 16.07 5.05
C SER A 230 -2.34 17.05 5.73
N LEU A 231 -2.22 17.28 7.05
CA LEU A 231 -3.18 18.04 7.86
C LEU A 231 -3.55 19.43 7.31
N ARG A 232 -2.60 20.12 6.66
CA ARG A 232 -2.78 21.50 6.18
C ARG A 232 -3.14 21.63 4.70
N VAL A 233 -3.03 20.54 3.92
CA VAL A 233 -3.15 20.59 2.45
C VAL A 233 -4.20 19.66 1.88
N ASN A 234 -4.63 18.66 2.63
CA ASN A 234 -5.63 17.69 2.20
C ASN A 234 -6.91 17.78 3.03
N SER A 235 -7.98 17.20 2.48
CA SER A 235 -9.28 17.18 3.14
C SER A 235 -9.27 16.32 4.41
N ILE A 236 -10.23 16.58 5.29
CA ILE A 236 -10.43 15.82 6.53
C ILE A 236 -10.60 14.32 6.25
N GLY A 237 -11.24 13.95 5.13
CA GLY A 237 -11.38 12.56 4.72
C GLY A 237 -10.04 11.87 4.44
N VAL A 238 -9.12 12.55 3.73
CA VAL A 238 -7.76 12.03 3.51
C VAL A 238 -7.02 11.86 4.84
N ASN A 239 -7.11 12.86 5.72
CA ASN A 239 -6.48 12.79 7.04
C ASN A 239 -7.05 11.66 7.90
N ALA A 240 -8.36 11.41 7.84
CA ALA A 240 -8.99 10.29 8.54
C ALA A 240 -8.49 8.93 8.02
N VAL A 241 -8.35 8.78 6.69
CA VAL A 241 -7.82 7.55 6.07
C VAL A 241 -6.35 7.31 6.46
N LEU A 242 -5.53 8.36 6.57
CA LEU A 242 -4.16 8.23 7.08
C LEU A 242 -4.14 7.88 8.58
N LEU A 243 -5.03 8.49 9.36
CA LEU A 243 -5.14 8.24 10.80
C LEU A 243 -5.50 6.79 11.10
N ILE A 244 -6.31 6.12 10.27
CA ILE A 244 -6.62 4.69 10.42
C ILE A 244 -5.52 3.76 9.85
N GLY A 245 -4.47 4.31 9.22
CA GLY A 245 -3.29 3.57 8.78
C GLY A 245 -3.24 3.21 7.29
N ALA A 246 -4.16 3.73 6.47
CA ALA A 246 -4.20 3.45 5.02
C ALA A 246 -3.26 4.37 4.20
N ALA A 247 -1.99 4.46 4.62
CA ALA A 247 -0.98 5.33 4.00
C ALA A 247 -0.61 4.96 2.56
N LYS A 248 -0.95 3.75 2.08
CA LYS A 248 -0.74 3.36 0.67
C LYS A 248 -1.46 4.27 -0.33
N MET A 249 -2.45 5.04 0.11
CA MET A 249 -3.06 6.07 -0.73
C MET A 249 -2.06 7.14 -1.20
N MET A 250 -0.99 7.36 -0.44
CA MET A 250 0.02 8.39 -0.71
C MET A 250 1.13 7.92 -1.66
N ILE A 251 1.03 6.73 -2.27
CA ILE A 251 1.96 6.26 -3.31
C ILE A 251 2.24 7.35 -4.37
N PRO A 252 1.23 8.01 -4.97
CA PRO A 252 1.48 9.08 -5.92
C PRO A 252 2.24 10.27 -5.36
N VAL A 253 1.97 10.63 -4.12
CA VAL A 253 2.60 11.76 -3.45
C VAL A 253 4.07 11.45 -3.18
N TYR A 254 4.36 10.26 -2.66
CA TYR A 254 5.71 9.85 -2.31
C TYR A 254 6.63 9.73 -3.54
N LEU A 255 6.14 9.09 -4.60
CA LEU A 255 6.94 8.89 -5.81
C LEU A 255 7.14 10.17 -6.63
N LYS A 256 6.27 11.18 -6.47
CA LYS A 256 6.48 12.53 -7.00
C LYS A 256 7.48 13.34 -6.17
N ASN A 257 7.54 13.10 -4.86
CA ASN A 257 8.32 13.89 -3.90
C ASN A 257 9.20 13.01 -3.00
N LEU A 258 10.29 12.46 -3.56
CA LEU A 258 11.20 11.57 -2.84
C LEU A 258 11.89 12.20 -1.63
N ILE A 259 11.88 13.53 -1.51
CA ILE A 259 12.39 14.24 -0.32
C ILE A 259 11.64 13.85 0.97
N ILE A 260 10.42 13.34 0.87
CA ILE A 260 9.64 12.78 1.99
C ILE A 260 10.34 11.54 2.59
N SER A 261 11.28 10.91 1.88
CA SER A 261 12.09 9.82 2.44
C SER A 261 12.88 10.24 3.70
N ILE A 262 13.27 11.52 3.80
CA ILE A 262 14.03 12.04 4.93
C ILE A 262 13.23 11.93 6.25
N PRO A 263 12.03 12.53 6.39
CA PRO A 263 11.24 12.36 7.61
C PRO A 263 10.81 10.90 7.84
N LEU A 264 10.58 10.11 6.78
CA LEU A 264 10.30 8.67 6.93
C LEU A 264 11.48 7.93 7.58
N THR A 265 12.71 8.18 7.12
CA THR A 265 13.92 7.58 7.70
C THR A 265 14.11 8.03 9.16
N ILE A 266 13.98 9.33 9.44
CA ILE A 266 14.18 9.84 10.81
C ILE A 266 13.14 9.25 11.77
N ASN A 267 11.86 9.29 11.41
CA ASN A 267 10.81 8.69 12.24
C ASN A 267 10.99 7.17 12.34
N GLY A 268 11.39 6.50 11.26
CA GLY A 268 11.72 5.07 11.26
C GLY A 268 12.85 4.71 12.23
N ILE A 269 13.90 5.53 12.34
CA ILE A 269 14.98 5.33 13.31
C ILE A 269 14.42 5.41 14.74
N ILE A 270 13.64 6.46 15.03
CA ILE A 270 13.05 6.67 16.36
C ILE A 270 12.16 5.48 16.73
N THR A 271 11.25 5.09 15.84
CA THR A 271 10.35 3.97 16.07
C THR A 271 11.05 2.62 16.16
N GLY A 272 12.17 2.44 15.44
CA GLY A 272 13.02 1.26 15.55
C GLY A 272 13.71 1.14 16.91
N ILE A 273 14.21 2.25 17.46
CA ILE A 273 14.75 2.29 18.84
C ILE A 273 13.65 1.93 19.83
N ILE A 274 12.46 2.50 19.67
CA ILE A 274 11.31 2.21 20.54
C ILE A 274 10.87 0.75 20.46
N ALA A 275 10.88 0.14 19.26
CA ALA A 275 10.61 -1.28 19.09
C ALA A 275 11.54 -2.14 19.93
N TYR A 276 12.84 -1.81 19.93
CA TYR A 276 13.86 -2.48 20.73
C TYR A 276 13.68 -2.24 22.25
N VAL A 277 13.50 -0.98 22.67
CA VAL A 277 13.36 -0.63 24.10
C VAL A 277 12.12 -1.29 24.72
N LEU A 278 11.00 -1.27 24.01
CA LEU A 278 9.74 -1.84 24.48
C LEU A 278 9.58 -3.34 24.17
N GLN A 279 10.57 -3.95 23.50
CA GLN A 279 10.55 -5.35 23.06
C GLN A 279 9.26 -5.72 22.31
N VAL A 280 8.82 -4.84 21.40
CA VAL A 280 7.61 -5.06 20.59
C VAL A 280 7.86 -6.25 19.67
N LYS A 281 7.02 -7.29 19.78
CA LYS A 281 7.12 -8.51 18.97
C LYS A 281 5.90 -8.66 18.08
N GLY A 282 6.06 -9.35 16.95
CA GLY A 282 4.95 -9.65 16.05
C GLY A 282 5.17 -10.95 15.30
N THR A 283 4.28 -11.23 14.34
CA THR A 283 4.36 -12.34 13.38
C THR A 283 4.63 -11.84 11.96
N PRO A 284 5.01 -12.74 11.04
CA PRO A 284 5.10 -12.40 9.62
C PRO A 284 3.79 -11.82 9.07
N LEU A 285 2.65 -12.31 9.53
CA LEU A 285 1.34 -11.81 9.12
C LEU A 285 1.02 -10.42 9.68
N SER A 286 1.55 -10.06 10.85
CA SER A 286 1.29 -8.76 11.47
C SER A 286 2.18 -7.64 10.93
N ALA A 287 3.41 -7.93 10.49
CA ALA A 287 4.49 -6.95 10.25
C ALA A 287 4.18 -5.84 9.22
N GLY A 288 3.15 -6.01 8.38
CA GLY A 288 2.76 -5.05 7.35
C GLY A 288 1.55 -4.19 7.67
N PHE A 289 1.05 -4.22 8.91
CA PHE A 289 -0.19 -3.51 9.29
C PHE A 289 0.03 -2.29 10.18
N GLY A 290 1.13 -2.21 10.93
CA GLY A 290 1.34 -1.13 11.90
C GLY A 290 0.21 -1.09 12.94
N TYR A 291 -0.41 0.07 13.15
CA TYR A 291 -1.58 0.20 14.02
C TYR A 291 -2.92 0.01 13.28
N THR A 292 -2.92 -0.26 11.96
CA THR A 292 -4.15 -0.39 11.16
C THR A 292 -5.03 -1.49 11.75
N GLY A 293 -6.26 -1.13 12.13
CA GLY A 293 -7.20 -2.02 12.83
C GLY A 293 -6.62 -2.68 14.09
N LEU A 294 -5.62 -2.04 14.72
CA LEU A 294 -4.91 -2.53 15.90
C LEU A 294 -4.19 -3.88 15.73
N VAL A 295 -3.93 -4.34 14.50
CA VAL A 295 -3.26 -5.63 14.24
C VAL A 295 -1.90 -5.72 14.93
N GLY A 296 -1.05 -4.72 14.76
CA GLY A 296 0.27 -4.66 15.39
C GLY A 296 0.18 -4.64 16.92
N PRO A 297 -0.50 -3.65 17.53
CA PRO A 297 -0.68 -3.57 18.98
C PRO A 297 -1.24 -4.85 19.60
N ILE A 298 -2.30 -5.44 19.05
CA ILE A 298 -2.91 -6.67 19.57
C ILE A 298 -1.94 -7.85 19.46
N ASN A 299 -1.23 -7.98 18.33
CA ASN A 299 -0.23 -9.04 18.16
C ASN A 299 0.95 -8.88 19.10
N ALA A 300 1.38 -7.64 19.37
CA ALA A 300 2.43 -7.37 20.34
C ALA A 300 1.97 -7.70 21.76
N PHE A 301 0.77 -7.26 22.15
CA PHE A 301 0.18 -7.53 23.46
C PHE A 301 0.13 -9.03 23.76
N ASN A 302 -0.36 -9.84 22.81
CA ASN A 302 -0.42 -11.31 22.96
C ASN A 302 0.95 -12.01 23.10
N ARG A 303 2.05 -11.27 22.94
CA ARG A 303 3.44 -11.76 23.04
C ARG A 303 4.21 -11.12 24.19
N MET A 304 3.58 -10.24 24.96
CA MET A 304 4.14 -9.66 26.17
C MET A 304 3.74 -10.50 27.37
N SER A 305 4.66 -10.66 28.31
CA SER A 305 4.41 -11.23 29.63
C SER A 305 4.21 -10.11 30.66
N GLY A 306 3.79 -10.45 31.88
CA GLY A 306 3.63 -9.48 32.96
C GLY A 306 2.24 -8.86 33.02
N ASP A 307 2.15 -7.70 33.68
CA ASP A 307 0.89 -7.03 33.96
C ASP A 307 0.20 -6.51 32.68
N PRO A 308 -1.05 -6.93 32.40
CA PRO A 308 -1.80 -6.50 31.21
C PRO A 308 -1.95 -4.98 31.11
N THR A 309 -2.19 -4.28 32.21
CA THR A 309 -2.40 -2.83 32.21
C THR A 309 -1.12 -2.09 31.83
N MET A 310 0.01 -2.49 32.40
CA MET A 310 1.33 -1.96 32.02
C MET A 310 1.63 -2.21 30.53
N ASN A 311 1.34 -3.42 30.03
CA ASN A 311 1.57 -3.75 28.62
C ASN A 311 0.74 -2.87 27.68
N ILE A 312 -0.51 -2.57 28.02
CA ILE A 312 -1.35 -1.64 27.26
C ILE A 312 -0.74 -0.23 27.26
N ILE A 313 -0.25 0.26 28.39
CA ILE A 313 0.39 1.58 28.50
C ILE A 313 1.66 1.64 27.63
N LEU A 314 2.52 0.62 27.71
CA LEU A 314 3.75 0.54 26.91
C LEU A 314 3.43 0.53 25.41
N LEU A 315 2.42 -0.24 24.99
CA LEU A 315 2.00 -0.28 23.58
C LEU A 315 1.33 1.02 23.14
N ALA A 316 0.58 1.70 23.99
CA ALA A 316 0.02 3.02 23.71
C ALA A 316 1.15 4.05 23.49
N LEU A 317 2.20 4.00 24.32
CA LEU A 317 3.39 4.82 24.14
C LEU A 317 4.11 4.49 22.83
N GLY A 318 4.32 3.20 22.54
CA GLY A 318 5.07 2.74 21.38
C GLY A 318 4.39 2.96 20.04
N TYR A 319 3.08 2.74 19.95
CA TYR A 319 2.32 2.82 18.69
C TYR A 319 1.66 4.18 18.45
N PHE A 320 1.40 4.97 19.50
CA PHE A 320 0.66 6.23 19.37
C PHE A 320 1.47 7.42 19.88
N VAL A 321 1.85 7.46 21.16
CA VAL A 321 2.42 8.69 21.73
C VAL A 321 3.76 9.05 21.10
N VAL A 322 4.74 8.14 21.13
CA VAL A 322 6.08 8.44 20.61
C VAL A 322 6.06 8.71 19.10
N PRO A 323 5.43 7.86 18.25
CA PRO A 323 5.43 8.12 16.82
C PRO A 323 4.70 9.42 16.44
N PHE A 324 3.58 9.76 17.07
CA PHE A 324 2.86 10.99 16.74
C PHE A 324 3.66 12.23 17.14
N VAL A 325 4.24 12.23 18.34
CA VAL A 325 5.07 13.33 18.81
C VAL A 325 6.32 13.47 17.95
N SER A 326 7.01 12.36 17.66
CA SER A 326 8.21 12.39 16.83
C SER A 326 7.90 12.88 15.42
N ALA A 327 6.82 12.40 14.80
CA ALA A 327 6.46 12.79 13.45
C ALA A 327 6.06 14.27 13.34
N PHE A 328 5.36 14.80 14.34
CA PHE A 328 5.08 16.24 14.41
C PHE A 328 6.38 17.07 14.48
N ILE A 329 7.28 16.72 15.41
CA ILE A 329 8.54 17.42 15.60
C ILE A 329 9.39 17.34 14.34
N VAL A 330 9.57 16.14 13.78
CA VAL A 330 10.35 15.91 12.56
C VAL A 330 9.76 16.67 11.38
N HIS A 331 8.45 16.70 11.21
CA HIS A 331 7.80 17.47 10.14
C HIS A 331 8.11 18.97 10.24
N GLU A 332 7.98 19.57 11.42
CA GLU A 332 8.28 21.00 11.61
C GLU A 332 9.79 21.30 11.49
N LEU A 333 10.67 20.38 11.93
CA LEU A 333 12.12 20.51 11.71
C LEU A 333 12.49 20.41 10.23
N CYS A 334 11.92 19.47 9.48
CA CYS A 334 12.16 19.35 8.04
C CYS A 334 11.75 20.63 7.30
N LYS A 335 10.60 21.24 7.65
CA LYS A 335 10.19 22.54 7.09
C LYS A 335 11.17 23.67 7.40
N LYS A 336 11.75 23.66 8.60
CA LYS A 336 12.68 24.70 9.04
C LYS A 336 14.06 24.58 8.38
N PHE A 337 14.56 23.36 8.21
CA PHE A 337 15.95 23.12 7.80
C PHE A 337 16.13 22.69 6.34
N ILE A 338 15.06 22.26 5.66
CA ILE A 338 15.14 21.78 4.27
C ILE A 338 14.34 22.73 3.38
N PRO A 339 15.00 23.61 2.59
CA PRO A 339 14.31 24.66 1.84
C PRO A 339 13.27 24.16 0.83
N ILE A 340 13.45 22.95 0.30
CA ILE A 340 12.57 22.33 -0.70
C ILE A 340 11.38 21.60 -0.04
N TYR A 341 11.43 21.38 1.29
CA TYR A 341 10.39 20.66 2.02
C TYR A 341 9.27 21.62 2.44
N SER A 342 8.10 21.49 1.81
CA SER A 342 6.91 22.30 2.09
C SER A 342 5.69 21.43 2.35
N ASN A 343 4.58 22.00 2.82
CA ASN A 343 3.35 21.23 3.00
C ASN A 343 2.78 20.77 1.65
N ASP A 344 2.97 21.54 0.58
CA ASP A 344 2.38 21.28 -0.74
C ASP A 344 2.85 19.97 -1.36
N ILE A 345 4.04 19.49 -0.97
CA ILE A 345 4.57 18.20 -1.43
C ILE A 345 3.72 17.01 -0.96
N TYR A 346 2.87 17.20 0.07
CA TYR A 346 1.97 16.18 0.62
C TYR A 346 0.57 16.20 0.00
N LYS A 347 0.31 17.12 -0.95
CA LYS A 347 -1.01 17.27 -1.55
C LYS A 347 -1.40 16.03 -2.35
N PHE A 348 -2.50 15.40 -1.95
CA PHE A 348 -3.11 14.28 -2.64
C PHE A 348 -4.20 14.79 -3.59
N GLU A 349 -3.96 14.62 -4.88
CA GLU A 349 -4.94 14.95 -5.91
C GLU A 349 -5.98 13.83 -6.00
N VAL A 350 -7.12 14.02 -5.33
CA VAL A 350 -8.31 13.21 -5.63
C VAL A 350 -8.76 13.58 -7.04
N PRO A 351 -8.97 12.61 -7.97
CA PRO A 351 -9.59 12.89 -9.25
C PRO A 351 -10.91 13.63 -8.98
N LYS A 352 -11.07 14.84 -9.52
CA LYS A 352 -12.37 15.53 -9.46
C LYS A 352 -13.39 14.61 -10.13
N GLN A 353 -14.43 14.26 -9.39
CA GLN A 353 -15.57 13.50 -9.88
C GLN A 353 -16.25 14.23 -11.04
#